data_AF-A0A0N1NHW0-F1
#
_entry.id   AF-A0A0N1NHW0-F1
#
_cell.length_a   1.000
_cell.length_b   1.000
_cell.length_c   1.000
_cell.angle_alpha   90.00
_cell.angle_beta   90.00
_cell.angle_gamma   90.00
#
_symmetry.space_group_name_H-M   'P 1'
#
loop_
_entity.id
_entity.type
_entity.pdbx_description
1 polymer ?
#
loop_
_entity_poly.entity_id
_entity_poly.type
_entity_poly.pdbx_seq_one_letter_code
_entity_poly.pdbx_strand_id
1 'polypeptide(L)' 'MQQARNLATDLGTRMESLRFLLRDRDGKYGQSLDAVFQSEEMEILESAPQARRMNAHCERVIGSIRPRGP' A
#
# COMPACT_ATOMS: atom_id res chain seq x y z
N MET A 1 -8.33 9.09 1.99
CA MET A 1 -7.70 9.78 3.14
C MET A 1 -7.94 9.09 4.46
N GLN A 2 -9.19 9.00 4.95
CA GLN A 2 -9.44 8.41 6.27
C GLN A 2 -8.97 6.96 6.39
N GLN A 3 -9.11 6.15 5.34
CA GLN A 3 -8.61 4.77 5.34
C GLN A 3 -7.09 4.68 5.55
N ALA A 4 -6.31 5.55 4.90
CA ALA A 4 -4.85 5.59 5.06
C ALA A 4 -4.46 6.05 6.47
N ARG A 5 -5.16 7.05 7.00
CA ARG A 5 -4.95 7.52 8.39
C ARG A 5 -5.30 6.44 9.41
N ASN A 6 -6.42 5.74 9.22
CA ASN A 6 -6.82 4.63 10.08
C ASN A 6 -5.77 3.52 10.05
N LEU A 7 -5.23 3.19 8.87
CA LEU A 7 -4.16 2.20 8.72
C LEU A 7 -2.86 2.66 9.39
N ALA A 8 -2.48 3.93 9.23
CA ALA A 8 -1.32 4.50 9.93
C ALA A 8 -1.48 4.44 11.45
N THR A 9 -2.66 4.80 11.96
CA THR A 9 -2.97 4.67 13.39
C THR A 9 -2.95 3.22 13.87
N ASP A 10 -3.52 2.27 13.10
CA ASP A 10 -3.56 0.85 13.46
C ASP A 10 -2.16 0.20 13.48
N LEU A 11 -1.29 0.61 12.55
CA LEU A 11 0.09 0.17 12.51
C LEU A 11 0.93 0.77 13.64
N GLY A 12 0.62 1.99 14.11
CA GLY A 12 1.24 2.61 15.29
C GLY A 12 2.77 2.58 15.21
N THR A 13 3.44 2.11 16.27
CA THR A 13 4.91 2.00 16.34
C THR A 13 5.51 1.12 15.24
N ARG A 14 4.72 0.24 14.59
CA ARG A 14 5.22 -0.55 13.46
C ARG A 14 5.49 0.33 12.24
N MET A 15 4.80 1.47 12.08
CA MET A 15 5.10 2.43 11.01
C MET A 15 6.54 2.93 11.09
N GLU A 16 7.06 3.19 12.28
CA GLU A 16 8.43 3.66 12.49
C GLU A 16 9.49 2.68 11.96
N SER A 17 9.15 1.39 11.86
CA SER A 17 10.02 0.35 11.29
C SER A 17 9.89 0.18 9.77
N LEU A 18 8.84 0.76 9.17
CA LEU A 18 8.56 0.64 7.74
C LEU A 18 9.16 1.82 6.98
N ARG A 19 10.10 1.52 6.08
CA ARG A 19 10.81 2.56 5.31
C ARG A 19 10.22 2.82 3.93
N PHE A 20 9.60 1.82 3.31
CA PHE A 20 9.11 1.91 1.94
C PHE A 20 7.66 1.42 1.84
N LEU A 21 6.86 2.12 1.04
CA LEU A 21 5.55 1.65 0.58
C LEU A 21 5.62 1.36 -0.91
N LEU A 22 5.43 0.09 -1.31
CA LEU A 22 5.29 -0.27 -2.72
C LEU A 22 3.85 -0.09 -3.17
N ARG A 23 3.62 0.80 -4.14
CA ARG A 23 2.30 1.12 -4.69
C ARG A 23 2.24 0.72 -6.16
N ASP A 24 1.15 0.08 -6.58
CA ASP A 24 0.88 -0.11 -8.00
C ASP A 24 0.32 1.19 -8.62
N ARG A 25 0.57 1.42 -9.90
CA ARG A 25 0.15 2.65 -10.61
C ARG A 25 -1.35 2.70 -10.92
N ASP A 26 -2.17 1.91 -10.22
CA ASP A 26 -3.61 2.02 -10.37
C ASP A 26 -4.10 3.37 -9.82
N GLY A 27 -5.12 3.92 -10.46
CA GLY A 27 -5.66 5.24 -10.09
C GLY A 27 -6.56 5.21 -8.86
N LYS A 28 -6.67 4.08 -8.14
CA LYS A 28 -7.63 3.92 -7.04
C LYS A 28 -7.14 4.59 -5.76
N TYR A 29 -5.82 4.60 -5.59
CA TYR A 29 -5.13 5.26 -4.50
C TYR A 29 -4.22 6.30 -5.13
N GLY A 30 -4.33 7.56 -4.74
CA GLY A 30 -3.63 8.67 -5.40
C GLY A 30 -2.76 9.48 -4.44
N GLN A 31 -2.21 10.59 -4.94
CA GLN A 31 -1.25 11.45 -4.23
C GLN A 31 -1.68 11.88 -2.83
N SER A 32 -2.98 12.05 -2.60
CA SER A 32 -3.49 12.40 -1.28
C SER A 32 -3.28 11.27 -0.28
N LEU A 33 -3.43 10.00 -0.69
CA LEU A 33 -3.10 8.86 0.15
C LEU A 33 -1.60 8.79 0.42
N ASP A 34 -0.77 9.03 -0.60
CA ASP A 34 0.69 9.05 -0.48
C ASP A 34 1.16 10.07 0.57
N ALA A 35 0.51 11.24 0.63
CA ALA A 35 0.82 12.28 1.61
C ALA A 35 0.64 11.85 3.07
N VAL A 36 -0.21 10.86 3.36
CA VAL A 36 -0.38 10.32 4.72
C VAL A 36 0.81 9.46 5.13
N PHE A 37 1.39 8.69 4.20
CA PHE A 37 2.55 7.85 4.52
C PHE A 37 3.85 8.66 4.48
N GLN A 38 3.92 9.68 3.63
CA GLN A 38 5.04 10.62 3.61
C GLN A 38 5.12 11.45 4.91
N SER A 39 4.00 11.74 5.59
CA SER A 39 4.04 12.38 6.90
C SER A 39 4.58 11.47 8.00
N GLU A 40 4.56 10.16 7.79
CA GLU A 40 5.18 9.14 8.65
C GLU A 40 6.60 8.78 8.17
N GLU A 41 7.25 9.66 7.40
CA GLU A 41 8.62 9.51 6.89
C GLU A 41 8.86 8.30 5.96
N MET A 42 7.79 7.74 5.39
CA MET A 42 7.88 6.63 4.45
C MET A 42 8.19 7.08 3.02
N GLU A 43 8.99 6.31 2.31
CA GLU A 43 9.26 6.51 0.88
C GLU A 43 8.28 5.71 0.01
N ILE A 44 7.61 6.40 -0.91
CA ILE A 44 6.67 5.76 -1.85
C ILE A 44 7.43 5.27 -3.08
N LEU A 45 7.44 3.96 -3.29
CA LEU A 45 7.98 3.32 -4.47
C LEU A 45 6.83 2.91 -5.39
N GLU A 46 6.78 3.47 -6.60
CA GLU A 46 5.80 3.06 -7.59
C GLU A 46 6.30 1.83 -8.37
N SER A 47 5.39 0.89 -8.65
CA SER A 47 5.66 -0.23 -9.54
C SER A 47 6.12 0.29 -10.91
N ALA A 48 7.07 -0.41 -11.53
CA ALA A 48 7.48 -0.08 -12.90
C ALA A 48 6.29 -0.33 -13.87
N PRO A 49 6.10 0.52 -14.89
CA PRO A 49 5.06 0.29 -15.90
C PRO A 49 5.17 -1.12 -16.47
N GLN A 50 4.03 -1.83 -16.55
CA GLN A 50 3.94 -3.20 -17.07
C GLN A 50 4.70 -4.28 -16.26
N ALA A 51 5.24 -3.97 -15.08
CA ALA A 51 5.92 -4.92 -14.22
C ALA A 51 4.97 -5.59 -13.21
N ARG A 52 4.04 -6.43 -13.70
CA ARG A 52 3.08 -7.18 -12.86
C ARG A 52 3.73 -7.97 -11.72
N ARG A 53 5.00 -8.36 -11.87
CA ARG A 53 5.76 -9.08 -10.85
C ARG A 53 6.01 -8.28 -9.58
N MET A 54 6.16 -6.95 -9.68
CA MET A 54 6.36 -6.09 -8.50
C MET A 54 5.12 -6.12 -7.59
N ASN A 55 3.93 -6.30 -8.16
CA ASN A 55 2.67 -6.40 -7.41
C ASN A 55 2.28 -7.87 -7.07
N ALA A 56 3.06 -8.87 -7.50
CA ALA A 56 2.65 -10.27 -7.40
C ALA A 56 2.46 -10.76 -5.95
N HIS A 57 3.18 -10.19 -4.99
CA HIS A 57 3.00 -10.53 -3.58
C HIS A 57 1.64 -10.02 -3.06
N CYS A 58 1.31 -8.76 -3.31
CA CYS A 58 0.03 -8.18 -2.92
C CYS A 58 -1.14 -8.90 -3.60
N GLU A 59 -1.05 -9.14 -4.92
CA GLU A 59 -2.08 -9.90 -5.67
C GLU A 59 -2.31 -11.30 -5.08
N ARG A 60 -1.24 -12.01 -4.68
CA ARG A 60 -1.34 -13.31 -4.04
C ARG A 60 -2.03 -13.23 -2.68
N VAL A 61 -1.66 -12.24 -1.85
CA VAL A 61 -2.26 -12.04 -0.53
C VAL A 61 -3.74 -11.68 -0.67
N ILE A 62 -4.09 -10.75 -1.57
CA ILE A 62 -5.48 -10.38 -1.86
C ILE A 62 -6.27 -11.60 -2.32
N GLY A 63 -5.71 -12.41 -3.24
CA GLY A 63 -6.33 -13.65 -3.69
C GLY A 63 -6.52 -14.69 -2.60
N SER A 64 -5.68 -14.71 -1.57
CA SER A 64 -5.82 -15.59 -0.40
C SER A 64 -6.84 -15.07 0.62
N ILE A 65 -6.96 -13.75 0.78
CA ILE A 65 -7.93 -13.13 1.70
C ILE A 65 -9.33 -13.16 1.09
N ARG A 66 -9.43 -13.03 -0.24
CA ARG A 66 -10.71 -13.07 -0.94
C ARG A 66 -11.25 -14.50 -0.89
N PRO A 67 -12.38 -14.76 -0.23
CA PRO A 67 -12.99 -16.08 -0.27
C PRO A 67 -13.31 -16.43 -1.72
N ARG A 68 -13.05 -17.68 -2.10
CA ARG A 68 -13.54 -18.21 -3.38
C ARG A 68 -15.07 -18.07 -3.31
N GLY A 69 -15.64 -17.27 -4.22
CA GLY A 69 -17.09 -17.09 -4.27
C GLY A 69 -17.83 -18.43 -4.43
N PRO A 70 -19.14 -18.49 -4.11
CA PRO A 70 -19.95 -19.68 -4.32
C PRO A 70 -19.89 -20.18 -5.77
#